data_AF-A0A516X6I1-F1
#
_entry.id   AF-A0A516X6I1-F1
#
_cell.length_a   1.000
_cell.length_b   1.000
_cell.length_c   1.000
_cell.angle_alpha   90.00
_cell.angle_beta   90.00
_cell.angle_gamma   90.00
#
_symmetry.space_group_name_H-M   'P 1'
#
loop_
_entity.id
_entity.type
_entity.pdbx_description
1 polymer ?
#
loop_
_entity_poly.entity_id
_entity_poly.type
_entity_poly.pdbx_seq_one_letter_code
_entity_poly.pdbx_strand_id
1 'polypeptide(L)'
;MSTLRSSAVKNTAVKNTAVRSAAAAVTAIALTATGLALPAAAAPAAPDASIASQGSLQWQPARDRADRVLQIIGSDAPVDPVEALAMSAPSLTAALYPQSLASAFTAWQASGPFTVTGTEDDGPTAVTHLETARGVPATLTVHVGPVGLIDGITMLPDVPDAATFADVDAGTAAIGARVSLLAADADLDAADSGGQCSAVYSSGADEVMPLGSIFKLYVLGALGDAVAAGEIGWDDTLTITDDVKSLPSGELQNRPSGSTVTVREAAEKMISISDNTAADMLIHAVGRDRVEAAVRAMGDENPGALTPFPTTRELFIIGWGPDPSLRQRWADAADLPDASATEAERRAVLAEADTRSLDDVDLQQLMQTPLGAGDIGWYASAQDVCHAHVALQRMAAGSDAAAPIRGILAENPGVQDVDGLEYVAYKGGSTPGRLAGSWLVTGDDGDSHVLVFQMASDEPIGVIEQNYVFGLMGRALGMFG
;
A
#
# COMPACT_ATOMS: atom_id res chain seq x y z
N MET A 1 64.05 -5.92 -19.85
CA MET A 1 64.64 -6.91 -18.92
C MET A 1 64.34 -6.39 -17.53
N SER A 2 63.56 -6.96 -16.63
CA SER A 2 63.13 -8.33 -16.40
C SER A 2 61.72 -8.31 -15.81
N THR A 3 60.93 -9.26 -16.27
CA THR A 3 59.64 -9.76 -15.76
C THR A 3 59.67 -10.10 -14.27
N LEU A 4 58.53 -9.94 -13.58
CA LEU A 4 57.95 -10.95 -12.69
C LEU A 4 56.43 -10.70 -12.50
N ARG A 5 55.70 -11.81 -12.45
CA ARG A 5 54.25 -11.98 -12.60
C ARG A 5 53.53 -12.00 -11.25
N SER A 6 52.22 -11.73 -11.33
CA SER A 6 51.11 -12.42 -10.64
C SER A 6 50.95 -12.25 -9.13
N SER A 7 49.84 -11.63 -8.72
CA SER A 7 48.69 -12.40 -8.20
C SER A 7 47.48 -11.48 -8.00
N ALA A 8 46.39 -11.80 -8.69
CA ALA A 8 45.08 -11.18 -8.54
C ALA A 8 44.49 -11.54 -7.17
N VAL A 9 44.14 -10.53 -6.38
CA VAL A 9 43.32 -10.69 -5.18
C VAL A 9 41.87 -10.58 -5.64
N LYS A 10 41.18 -11.72 -5.69
CA LYS A 10 39.72 -11.78 -5.80
C LYS A 10 39.15 -11.26 -4.47
N ASN A 11 38.56 -10.07 -4.52
CA ASN A 11 37.81 -9.52 -3.40
C ASN A 11 36.41 -10.14 -3.45
N THR A 12 36.21 -11.20 -2.68
CA THR A 12 34.91 -11.85 -2.49
C THR A 12 34.05 -10.91 -1.63
N ALA A 13 33.18 -10.13 -2.28
CA ALA A 13 32.15 -9.38 -1.60
C ALA A 13 31.15 -10.37 -0.98
N VAL A 14 31.18 -10.47 0.34
CA VAL A 14 30.16 -11.15 1.13
C VAL A 14 28.88 -10.35 0.96
N LYS A 15 27.93 -10.87 0.16
CA LYS A 15 26.56 -10.36 0.09
C LYS A 15 25.91 -10.63 1.44
N ASN A 16 25.87 -9.60 2.30
CA ASN A 16 25.00 -9.58 3.47
C ASN A 16 23.57 -9.39 2.97
N THR A 17 22.85 -10.48 2.74
CA THR A 17 21.40 -10.49 2.58
C THR A 17 20.78 -10.24 3.95
N ALA A 18 20.66 -8.95 4.30
CA ALA A 18 19.77 -8.53 5.37
C ALA A 18 18.33 -8.67 4.86
N VAL A 19 17.58 -9.57 5.50
CA VAL A 19 16.14 -9.71 5.33
C VAL A 19 15.51 -8.35 5.65
N ARG A 20 14.99 -7.67 4.61
CA ARG A 20 14.28 -6.40 4.71
C ARG A 20 12.79 -6.70 4.83
N SER A 21 12.23 -6.47 6.01
CA SER A 21 10.79 -6.49 6.25
C SER A 21 10.20 -5.18 5.75
N ALA A 22 9.47 -5.21 4.64
CA ALA A 22 8.68 -4.10 4.14
C ALA A 22 7.23 -4.26 4.64
N ALA A 23 6.85 -3.43 5.62
CA ALA A 23 5.47 -3.33 6.11
C ALA A 23 4.74 -2.22 5.33
N ALA A 24 4.24 -2.57 4.15
CA ALA A 24 3.11 -1.95 3.44
C ALA A 24 2.87 -2.74 2.14
N ALA A 25 2.47 -3.99 2.27
CA ALA A 25 2.01 -4.82 1.17
C ALA A 25 0.94 -5.77 1.71
N VAL A 26 -0.19 -5.85 1.02
CA VAL A 26 -1.04 -7.04 0.86
C VAL A 26 -0.52 -8.23 1.68
N THR A 27 -1.14 -8.47 2.85
CA THR A 27 -0.69 -9.50 3.80
C THR A 27 -0.96 -10.90 3.25
N ALA A 28 -0.10 -11.37 2.35
CA ALA A 28 0.05 -12.77 1.98
C ALA A 28 1.24 -13.34 2.77
N ILE A 29 1.02 -13.75 4.03
CA ILE A 29 2.07 -14.37 4.86
C ILE A 29 2.15 -15.86 4.52
N ALA A 30 2.77 -16.21 3.40
CA ALA A 30 3.14 -17.60 3.13
C ALA A 30 4.45 -17.95 3.86
N LEU A 31 4.37 -18.55 5.06
CA LEU A 31 5.52 -19.25 5.63
C LEU A 31 5.49 -20.72 5.20
N THR A 32 6.35 -21.08 4.25
CA THR A 32 6.72 -22.49 4.01
C THR A 32 8.04 -22.79 4.71
N ALA A 33 7.99 -23.62 5.76
CA ALA A 33 9.20 -24.16 6.38
C ALA A 33 9.76 -25.29 5.49
N THR A 34 10.68 -24.97 4.57
CA THR A 34 11.46 -25.97 3.85
C THR A 34 12.71 -26.34 4.67
N GLY A 35 12.74 -27.58 5.18
CA GLY A 35 13.87 -28.12 5.93
C GLY A 35 15.07 -28.40 5.03
N LEU A 36 16.11 -27.57 5.12
CA LEU A 36 17.44 -27.85 4.59
C LEU A 36 18.32 -28.40 5.72
N ALA A 37 18.71 -29.68 5.59
CA ALA A 37 19.61 -30.35 6.50
C ALA A 37 21.07 -29.84 6.31
N LEU A 38 21.69 -29.39 7.41
CA LEU A 38 23.14 -29.17 7.51
C LEU A 38 23.70 -29.95 8.71
N PRO A 39 25.00 -30.35 8.68
CA PRO A 39 25.52 -31.40 9.53
C PRO A 39 25.78 -30.92 10.97
N ALA A 40 25.39 -31.75 11.93
CA ALA A 40 25.44 -31.47 13.36
C ALA A 40 26.87 -31.37 13.90
N ALA A 41 27.17 -30.27 14.60
CA ALA A 41 28.25 -30.21 15.58
C ALA A 41 27.68 -30.64 16.95
N ALA A 42 28.37 -31.55 17.63
CA ALA A 42 27.89 -32.20 18.85
C ALA A 42 27.73 -31.24 20.04
N ALA A 43 26.52 -31.17 20.60
CA ALA A 43 26.24 -30.56 21.89
C ALA A 43 26.37 -31.59 23.04
N PRO A 44 26.71 -31.17 24.27
CA PRO A 44 26.95 -32.09 25.38
C PRO A 44 25.65 -32.74 25.89
N ALA A 45 25.78 -33.98 26.37
CA ALA A 45 24.66 -34.83 26.78
C ALA A 45 23.82 -34.23 27.91
N ALA A 46 22.51 -34.14 27.67
CA ALA A 46 21.50 -33.86 28.69
C ALA A 46 21.31 -35.10 29.61
N PRO A 47 20.95 -34.91 30.90
CA PRO A 47 20.78 -36.03 31.82
C PRO A 47 19.52 -36.83 31.48
N ASP A 48 19.61 -38.15 31.71
CA ASP A 48 18.52 -39.12 31.55
C ASP A 48 17.29 -38.74 32.36
N ALA A 49 16.30 -38.16 31.67
CA ALA A 49 14.92 -38.14 32.11
C ALA A 49 14.17 -39.21 31.32
N SER A 50 14.03 -40.39 31.90
CA SER A 50 13.07 -41.40 31.44
C SER A 50 11.65 -40.84 31.59
N ILE A 51 11.14 -40.20 30.55
CA ILE A 51 9.72 -39.90 30.40
C ILE A 51 9.11 -41.03 29.59
N ALA A 52 8.04 -41.60 30.14
CA ALA A 52 7.29 -42.72 29.58
C ALA A 52 6.97 -42.56 28.09
N SER A 53 6.94 -43.69 27.38
CA SER A 53 6.52 -43.77 25.98
C SER A 53 5.10 -43.24 25.80
N GLN A 54 5.00 -42.20 24.97
CA GLN A 54 3.96 -41.98 23.96
C GLN A 54 2.51 -42.11 24.46
N GLY A 55 1.99 -41.03 25.04
CA GLY A 55 0.66 -40.59 24.63
C GLY A 55 0.81 -40.03 23.21
N SER A 56 0.06 -40.54 22.24
CA SER A 56 -0.08 -39.87 20.94
C SER A 56 -0.46 -38.42 21.24
N LEU A 57 0.35 -37.44 20.85
CA LEU A 57 -0.09 -36.05 20.79
C LEU A 57 -1.35 -36.07 19.91
N GLN A 58 -2.51 -35.97 20.56
CA GLN A 58 -3.75 -35.82 19.83
C GLN A 58 -3.72 -34.41 19.30
N TRP A 59 -3.34 -34.28 18.03
CA TRP A 59 -3.56 -33.06 17.28
C TRP A 59 -5.01 -32.66 17.49
N GLN A 60 -5.25 -31.47 18.02
CA GLN A 60 -6.55 -30.85 17.76
C GLN A 60 -6.60 -30.62 16.26
N PRO A 61 -7.62 -31.11 15.54
CA PRO A 61 -7.67 -30.98 14.10
C PRO A 61 -7.55 -29.50 13.69
N ALA A 62 -6.72 -29.22 12.69
CA ALA A 62 -6.63 -27.88 12.10
C ALA A 62 -8.00 -27.35 11.66
N ARG A 63 -8.90 -28.26 11.30
CA ARG A 63 -10.29 -27.97 10.95
C ARG A 63 -11.05 -27.25 12.06
N ASP A 64 -10.91 -27.65 13.32
CA ASP A 64 -11.57 -26.96 14.45
C ASP A 64 -11.08 -25.52 14.58
N ARG A 65 -9.78 -25.29 14.30
CA ARG A 65 -9.21 -23.93 14.28
C ARG A 65 -9.70 -23.14 13.08
N ALA A 66 -9.73 -23.73 11.90
CA ALA A 66 -10.28 -23.08 10.70
C ALA A 66 -11.76 -22.68 10.91
N ASP A 67 -12.58 -23.56 11.47
CA ASP A 67 -13.99 -23.29 11.79
C ASP A 67 -14.11 -22.14 12.81
N ARG A 68 -13.25 -22.10 13.84
CA ARG A 68 -13.25 -20.99 14.81
C ARG A 68 -12.82 -19.67 14.17
N VAL A 69 -11.81 -19.69 13.29
CA VAL A 69 -11.40 -18.51 12.53
C VAL A 69 -12.57 -17.99 11.69
N LEU A 70 -13.23 -18.85 10.91
CA LEU A 70 -14.40 -18.51 10.09
C LEU A 70 -15.55 -17.91 10.92
N GLN A 71 -15.80 -18.44 12.12
CA GLN A 71 -16.80 -17.86 13.04
C GLN A 71 -16.42 -16.45 13.50
N ILE A 72 -15.15 -16.20 13.80
CA ILE A 72 -14.68 -14.87 14.21
C ILE A 72 -14.80 -13.90 13.04
N ILE A 73 -14.27 -14.26 11.86
CA ILE A 73 -14.25 -13.36 10.71
C ILE A 73 -15.61 -13.20 10.02
N GLY A 74 -16.54 -14.13 10.25
CA GLY A 74 -17.92 -14.02 9.76
C GLY A 74 -18.88 -13.36 10.75
N SER A 75 -18.40 -12.88 11.90
CA SER A 75 -19.23 -12.20 12.92
C SER A 75 -19.15 -10.68 12.78
N ASP A 76 -20.25 -10.00 13.09
CA ASP A 76 -20.29 -8.53 13.26
C ASP A 76 -19.59 -8.04 14.55
N ALA A 77 -19.25 -8.96 15.46
CA ALA A 77 -18.58 -8.60 16.70
C ALA A 77 -17.12 -8.21 16.43
N PRO A 78 -16.59 -7.17 17.10
CA PRO A 78 -15.16 -6.87 17.05
C PRO A 78 -14.33 -8.08 17.46
N VAL A 79 -13.22 -8.32 16.76
CA VAL A 79 -12.29 -9.40 17.08
C VAL A 79 -11.73 -9.21 18.49
N ASP A 80 -11.81 -10.25 19.32
CA ASP A 80 -11.16 -10.27 20.64
C ASP A 80 -9.66 -10.60 20.47
N PRO A 81 -8.75 -9.66 20.79
CA PRO A 81 -7.32 -9.90 20.67
C PRO A 81 -6.79 -10.94 21.65
N VAL A 82 -7.45 -11.13 22.81
CA VAL A 82 -7.07 -12.16 23.78
C VAL A 82 -7.38 -13.55 23.22
N GLU A 83 -8.53 -13.70 22.57
CA GLU A 83 -8.90 -14.95 21.90
C GLU A 83 -7.95 -15.27 20.75
N ALA A 84 -7.69 -14.31 19.85
CA ALA A 84 -6.77 -14.52 18.74
C ALA A 84 -5.36 -14.90 19.23
N LEU A 85 -4.88 -14.26 20.29
CA LEU A 85 -3.60 -14.62 20.93
C LEU A 85 -3.63 -16.03 21.54
N ALA A 86 -4.72 -16.41 22.22
CA ALA A 86 -4.85 -17.72 22.83
C ALA A 86 -4.88 -18.88 21.81
N MET A 87 -5.25 -18.60 20.55
CA MET A 87 -5.17 -19.57 19.45
C MET A 87 -3.80 -19.61 18.77
N SER A 88 -2.94 -18.62 18.99
CA SER A 88 -1.67 -18.46 18.28
C SER A 88 -0.52 -19.19 18.98
N ALA A 89 0.29 -19.92 18.21
CA ALA A 89 1.56 -20.40 18.69
C ALA A 89 2.57 -19.24 18.85
N PRO A 90 3.52 -19.31 19.81
CA PRO A 90 4.52 -18.26 19.99
C PRO A 90 5.34 -17.94 18.73
N SER A 91 5.59 -18.95 17.89
CA SER A 91 6.27 -18.77 16.59
C SER A 91 5.49 -17.86 15.65
N LEU A 92 4.18 -18.05 15.55
CA LEU A 92 3.31 -17.20 14.74
C LEU A 92 3.24 -15.77 15.31
N THR A 93 3.05 -15.63 16.63
CA THR A 93 3.05 -14.31 17.28
C THR A 93 4.35 -13.56 17.03
N ALA A 94 5.50 -14.24 17.10
CA ALA A 94 6.79 -13.64 16.80
C ALA A 94 6.93 -13.26 15.32
N ALA A 95 6.41 -14.10 14.40
CA ALA A 95 6.45 -13.84 12.96
C ALA A 95 5.55 -12.66 12.54
N LEU A 96 4.45 -12.42 13.26
CA LEU A 96 3.53 -11.33 12.98
C LEU A 96 3.98 -9.98 13.54
N TYR A 97 4.89 -9.94 14.51
CA TYR A 97 5.30 -8.69 15.17
C TYR A 97 5.81 -7.64 14.17
N PRO A 98 5.41 -6.35 14.29
CA PRO A 98 4.60 -5.75 15.36
C PRO A 98 3.08 -5.92 15.22
N GLN A 99 2.60 -6.60 14.17
CA GLN A 99 1.19 -6.93 13.99
C GLN A 99 0.77 -8.12 14.85
N SER A 100 -0.52 -8.44 14.79
CA SER A 100 -1.14 -9.56 15.53
C SER A 100 -2.08 -10.39 14.66
N LEU A 101 -2.40 -11.60 15.12
CA LEU A 101 -3.44 -12.42 14.47
C LEU A 101 -4.81 -11.73 14.54
N ALA A 102 -5.07 -10.99 15.62
CA ALA A 102 -6.29 -10.21 15.78
C ALA A 102 -6.45 -9.16 14.68
N SER A 103 -5.39 -8.40 14.37
CA SER A 103 -5.40 -7.41 13.29
C SER A 103 -5.63 -8.04 11.91
N ALA A 104 -5.12 -9.25 11.67
CA ALA A 104 -5.40 -9.99 10.43
C ALA A 104 -6.88 -10.38 10.34
N PHE A 105 -7.46 -10.89 11.42
CA PHE A 105 -8.89 -11.23 11.47
C PHE A 105 -9.78 -10.01 11.29
N THR A 106 -9.47 -8.87 11.93
CA THR A 106 -10.20 -7.62 11.74
C THR A 106 -10.15 -7.17 10.29
N ALA A 107 -9.00 -7.30 9.62
CA ALA A 107 -8.89 -6.99 8.21
C ALA A 107 -9.73 -7.93 7.32
N TRP A 108 -9.76 -9.24 7.62
CA TRP A 108 -10.57 -10.20 6.88
C TRP A 108 -12.07 -10.02 7.12
N GLN A 109 -12.52 -9.63 8.32
CA GLN A 109 -13.93 -9.29 8.58
C GLN A 109 -14.51 -8.30 7.56
N ALA A 110 -13.70 -7.35 7.07
CA ALA A 110 -14.11 -6.36 6.09
C ALA A 110 -14.42 -6.92 4.68
N SER A 111 -14.04 -8.17 4.40
CA SER A 111 -14.40 -8.91 3.17
C SER A 111 -15.60 -9.85 3.38
N GLY A 112 -16.07 -10.00 4.62
CA GLY A 112 -17.22 -10.84 4.94
C GLY A 112 -18.57 -10.20 4.53
N PRO A 113 -19.69 -10.94 4.62
CA PRO A 113 -19.78 -12.34 5.03
C PRO A 113 -19.14 -13.32 4.03
N PHE A 114 -18.81 -14.52 4.50
CA PHE A 114 -18.15 -15.56 3.72
C PHE A 114 -19.07 -16.75 3.46
N THR A 115 -19.02 -17.28 2.23
CA THR A 115 -19.68 -18.54 1.87
C THR A 115 -18.64 -19.63 1.69
N VAL A 116 -18.63 -20.64 2.56
CA VAL A 116 -17.73 -21.79 2.43
C VAL A 116 -18.18 -22.69 1.28
N THR A 117 -17.29 -22.94 0.32
CA THR A 117 -17.55 -23.79 -0.86
C THR A 117 -16.96 -25.20 -0.71
N GLY A 118 -15.91 -25.35 0.12
CA GLY A 118 -15.31 -26.65 0.41
C GLY A 118 -14.28 -26.58 1.53
N THR A 119 -14.03 -27.71 2.19
CA THR A 119 -12.97 -27.85 3.20
C THR A 119 -12.32 -29.21 3.09
N GLU A 120 -11.00 -29.21 3.08
CA GLU A 120 -10.13 -30.38 3.06
C GLU A 120 -9.17 -30.31 4.25
N ASP A 121 -8.89 -31.43 4.93
CA ASP A 121 -7.95 -31.48 6.03
C ASP A 121 -7.17 -32.81 6.10
N ASP A 122 -5.93 -32.74 6.60
CA ASP A 122 -5.05 -33.90 6.80
C ASP A 122 -4.68 -34.15 8.28
N GLY A 123 -5.25 -33.36 9.19
CA GLY A 123 -4.97 -33.36 10.63
C GLY A 123 -4.26 -32.07 11.05
N PRO A 124 -2.96 -31.89 10.75
CA PRO A 124 -2.21 -30.66 11.05
C PRO A 124 -2.55 -29.49 10.12
N THR A 125 -3.14 -29.72 8.95
CA THR A 125 -3.54 -28.67 8.00
C THR A 125 -5.03 -28.76 7.66
N ALA A 126 -5.69 -27.61 7.56
CA ALA A 126 -7.01 -27.45 6.99
C ALA A 126 -6.97 -26.38 5.91
N VAL A 127 -7.55 -26.69 4.75
CA VAL A 127 -7.70 -25.80 3.59
C VAL A 127 -9.19 -25.61 3.36
N THR A 128 -9.67 -24.37 3.51
CA THR A 128 -11.07 -23.99 3.32
C THR A 128 -11.16 -23.04 2.14
N HIS A 129 -11.89 -23.46 1.10
CA HIS A 129 -12.29 -22.61 -0.02
C HIS A 129 -13.58 -21.88 0.34
N LEU A 130 -13.61 -20.58 0.03
CA LEU A 130 -14.72 -19.70 0.35
C LEU A 130 -14.88 -18.60 -0.70
N GLU A 131 -16.04 -17.96 -0.70
CA GLU A 131 -16.33 -16.76 -1.48
C GLU A 131 -16.62 -15.59 -0.53
N THR A 132 -16.08 -14.41 -0.83
CA THR A 132 -16.35 -13.18 -0.07
C THR A 132 -17.73 -12.60 -0.38
N ALA A 133 -18.13 -11.54 0.32
CA ALA A 133 -19.39 -10.83 0.06
C ALA A 133 -19.49 -10.26 -1.36
N ARG A 134 -18.35 -9.95 -1.97
CA ARG A 134 -18.23 -9.46 -3.34
C ARG A 134 -17.98 -10.57 -4.36
N GLY A 135 -18.13 -11.84 -3.95
CA GLY A 135 -17.98 -13.00 -4.83
C GLY A 135 -16.54 -13.31 -5.22
N VAL A 136 -15.55 -12.78 -4.49
CA VAL A 136 -14.14 -13.12 -4.74
C VAL A 136 -13.86 -14.50 -4.13
N PRO A 137 -13.40 -15.48 -4.92
CA PRO A 137 -12.97 -16.76 -4.39
C PRO A 137 -11.68 -16.57 -3.58
N ALA A 138 -11.57 -17.25 -2.44
CA ALA A 138 -10.39 -17.21 -1.59
C ALA A 138 -10.18 -18.54 -0.87
N THR A 139 -8.95 -18.76 -0.45
CA THR A 139 -8.50 -19.95 0.25
C THR A 139 -7.91 -19.59 1.61
N LEU A 140 -8.56 -20.06 2.68
CA LEU A 140 -8.05 -20.05 4.05
C LEU A 140 -7.26 -21.33 4.30
N THR A 141 -5.97 -21.22 4.56
CA THR A 141 -5.14 -22.34 5.02
C THR A 141 -4.79 -22.12 6.49
N VAL A 142 -5.07 -23.11 7.33
CA VAL A 142 -4.70 -23.11 8.75
C VAL A 142 -3.82 -24.33 9.01
N HIS A 143 -2.64 -24.10 9.55
CA HIS A 143 -1.76 -25.14 10.09
C HIS A 143 -1.69 -25.00 11.61
N VAL A 144 -1.75 -26.14 12.30
CA VAL A 144 -1.64 -26.22 13.75
C VAL A 144 -0.43 -27.04 14.14
N GLY A 145 0.22 -26.64 15.23
CA GLY A 145 1.30 -27.40 15.85
C GLY A 145 0.79 -28.54 16.74
N PRO A 146 1.68 -29.35 17.35
CA PRO A 146 1.31 -30.57 18.08
C PRO A 146 0.39 -30.37 19.29
N VAL A 147 0.29 -29.13 19.79
CA VAL A 147 -0.57 -28.72 20.90
C VAL A 147 -1.88 -28.06 20.44
N GLY A 148 -2.16 -28.06 19.13
CA GLY A 148 -3.40 -27.54 18.55
C GLY A 148 -3.46 -26.01 18.41
N LEU A 149 -2.34 -25.30 18.60
CA LEU A 149 -2.23 -23.86 18.36
C LEU A 149 -1.87 -23.59 16.91
N ILE A 150 -2.39 -22.49 16.35
CA ILE A 150 -2.10 -22.05 14.98
C ILE A 150 -0.66 -21.55 14.93
N ASP A 151 0.20 -22.25 14.18
CA ASP A 151 1.58 -21.85 13.91
C ASP A 151 1.81 -21.45 12.44
N GLY A 152 0.80 -21.61 11.58
CA GLY A 152 0.74 -21.05 10.22
C GLY A 152 -0.70 -20.75 9.79
N ILE A 153 -0.92 -19.61 9.14
CA ILE A 153 -2.24 -19.24 8.62
C ILE A 153 -2.13 -18.29 7.43
N THR A 154 -2.92 -18.52 6.38
CA THR A 154 -3.03 -17.65 5.21
C THR A 154 -4.47 -17.50 4.77
N MET A 155 -4.83 -16.31 4.30
CA MET A 155 -6.06 -16.05 3.56
C MET A 155 -5.66 -15.35 2.26
N LEU A 156 -5.74 -16.08 1.15
CA LEU A 156 -5.33 -15.58 -0.15
C LEU A 156 -6.52 -15.64 -1.11
N PRO A 157 -6.76 -14.60 -1.91
CA PRO A 157 -7.74 -14.69 -2.99
C PRO A 157 -7.22 -15.62 -4.10
N ASP A 158 -8.14 -16.32 -4.74
CA ASP A 158 -7.85 -17.10 -5.93
C ASP A 158 -7.93 -16.15 -7.14
N VAL A 159 -6.76 -15.64 -7.54
CA VAL A 159 -6.65 -14.74 -8.68
C VAL A 159 -6.70 -15.61 -9.95
N PRO A 160 -7.46 -15.29 -11.02
CA PRO A 160 -7.81 -16.26 -12.08
C PRO A 160 -7.03 -16.20 -13.44
N ASP A 161 -5.72 -16.40 -13.59
CA ASP A 161 -4.94 -15.98 -14.80
C ASP A 161 -5.38 -14.66 -15.51
N ALA A 162 -4.60 -14.13 -16.45
CA ALA A 162 -5.04 -13.02 -17.31
C ALA A 162 -4.05 -12.92 -18.47
N ALA A 163 -4.54 -13.08 -19.70
CA ALA A 163 -3.70 -13.02 -20.89
C ALA A 163 -3.78 -11.66 -21.60
N THR A 164 -4.82 -10.87 -21.29
CA THR A 164 -5.08 -9.56 -21.89
C THR A 164 -5.53 -8.55 -20.84
N PHE A 165 -5.35 -7.25 -21.12
CA PHE A 165 -5.91 -6.19 -20.27
C PHE A 165 -7.44 -6.24 -20.16
N ALA A 166 -8.14 -6.81 -21.15
CA ALA A 166 -9.58 -7.03 -21.08
C ALA A 166 -9.96 -8.11 -20.04
N ASP A 167 -9.14 -9.13 -19.84
CA ASP A 167 -9.34 -10.13 -18.78
C ASP A 167 -9.15 -9.50 -17.40
N VAL A 168 -8.16 -8.61 -17.27
CA VAL A 168 -7.90 -7.84 -16.06
C VAL A 168 -9.09 -6.93 -15.74
N ASP A 169 -9.57 -6.17 -16.73
CA ASP A 169 -10.72 -5.29 -16.60
C ASP A 169 -11.97 -6.08 -16.18
N ALA A 170 -12.26 -7.21 -16.83
CA ALA A 170 -13.36 -8.11 -16.45
C ALA A 170 -13.22 -8.64 -15.02
N GLY A 171 -12.00 -9.01 -14.61
CA GLY A 171 -11.70 -9.45 -13.25
C GLY A 171 -11.95 -8.36 -12.21
N THR A 172 -11.56 -7.11 -12.49
CA THR A 172 -11.80 -5.98 -11.58
C THR A 172 -13.27 -5.56 -11.54
N ALA A 173 -13.99 -5.64 -12.66
CA ALA A 173 -15.42 -5.33 -12.72
C ALA A 173 -16.27 -6.26 -11.83
N ALA A 174 -15.81 -7.50 -11.59
CA ALA A 174 -16.49 -8.46 -10.73
C ALA A 174 -16.58 -8.01 -9.25
N ILE A 175 -15.73 -7.07 -8.81
CA ILE A 175 -15.78 -6.50 -7.44
C ILE A 175 -17.06 -5.69 -7.20
N GLY A 176 -17.75 -5.24 -8.25
CA GLY A 176 -18.94 -4.39 -8.14
C GLY A 176 -18.61 -2.97 -7.66
N ALA A 177 -17.42 -2.47 -7.99
CA ALA A 177 -17.01 -1.08 -7.80
C ALA A 177 -16.92 -0.36 -9.15
N ARG A 178 -16.95 0.98 -9.14
CA ARG A 178 -16.52 1.74 -10.33
C ARG A 178 -15.03 1.59 -10.48
N VAL A 179 -14.56 1.27 -11.69
CA VAL A 179 -13.14 1.03 -11.99
C VAL A 179 -12.73 1.92 -13.16
N SER A 180 -11.52 2.47 -13.06
CA SER A 180 -10.77 3.01 -14.18
C SER A 180 -9.47 2.21 -14.31
N LEU A 181 -9.09 1.86 -15.54
CA LEU A 181 -7.87 1.13 -15.87
C LEU A 181 -7.19 1.77 -17.09
N LEU A 182 -5.90 2.04 -16.97
CA LEU A 182 -5.04 2.53 -18.04
C LEU A 182 -3.77 1.69 -18.10
N ALA A 183 -3.44 1.20 -19.29
CA ALA A 183 -2.12 0.72 -19.66
C ALA A 183 -1.62 1.61 -20.81
N ALA A 184 -0.44 2.20 -20.68
CA ALA A 184 0.09 3.17 -21.63
C ALA A 184 1.58 2.94 -21.91
N ASP A 185 2.00 3.21 -23.14
CA ASP A 185 3.40 3.41 -23.48
C ASP A 185 3.83 4.79 -22.96
N ALA A 186 4.99 4.83 -22.29
CA ALA A 186 5.53 6.01 -21.66
C ALA A 186 6.79 6.50 -22.38
N ASP A 187 6.66 7.57 -23.16
CA ASP A 187 7.80 8.22 -23.82
C ASP A 187 8.46 9.21 -22.84
N LEU A 188 9.57 8.78 -22.23
CA LEU A 188 10.33 9.61 -21.28
C LEU A 188 11.12 10.74 -21.96
N ASP A 189 11.29 10.70 -23.28
CA ASP A 189 12.06 11.66 -24.06
C ASP A 189 11.18 12.64 -24.87
N ALA A 190 9.86 12.40 -24.98
CA ALA A 190 8.92 13.27 -25.69
C ALA A 190 9.03 14.76 -25.27
N ALA A 191 9.00 15.68 -26.24
CA ALA A 191 9.25 17.09 -25.98
C ALA A 191 8.06 17.85 -25.34
N ASP A 192 6.84 17.34 -25.45
CA ASP A 192 5.62 17.92 -24.87
C ASP A 192 4.91 16.92 -23.95
N SER A 193 3.87 17.35 -23.22
CA SER A 193 3.08 16.51 -22.31
C SER A 193 2.13 15.54 -23.01
N GLY A 194 1.60 15.92 -24.17
CA GLY A 194 0.63 15.10 -24.90
C GLY A 194 1.22 13.84 -25.55
N GLY A 195 2.53 13.82 -25.84
CA GLY A 195 3.23 12.64 -26.36
C GLY A 195 3.76 11.67 -25.31
N GLN A 196 3.61 11.96 -24.01
CA GLN A 196 4.31 11.25 -22.93
C GLN A 196 3.66 9.93 -22.55
N CYS A 197 2.34 9.83 -22.71
CA CYS A 197 1.54 8.69 -22.28
C CYS A 197 0.53 8.32 -23.37
N SER A 198 0.84 7.27 -24.14
CA SER A 198 -0.02 6.78 -25.22
C SER A 198 -0.74 5.50 -24.79
N ALA A 199 -2.06 5.54 -24.65
CA ALA A 199 -2.84 4.40 -24.19
C ALA A 199 -2.70 3.17 -25.13
N VAL A 200 -2.28 2.04 -24.56
CA VAL A 200 -2.33 0.70 -25.15
C VAL A 200 -3.67 0.04 -24.83
N TYR A 201 -4.19 0.28 -23.62
CA TYR A 201 -5.52 -0.10 -23.19
C TYR A 201 -6.10 0.97 -22.28
N SER A 202 -7.39 1.29 -22.43
CA SER A 202 -8.09 2.17 -21.50
C SER A 202 -9.53 1.72 -21.28
N SER A 203 -9.95 1.81 -20.02
CA SER A 203 -11.33 1.68 -19.55
C SER A 203 -11.56 2.80 -18.55
N GLY A 204 -12.26 3.87 -18.95
CA GLY A 204 -12.50 5.04 -18.09
C GLY A 204 -11.24 5.84 -17.72
N ALA A 205 -10.18 5.84 -18.54
CA ALA A 205 -8.89 6.45 -18.19
C ALA A 205 -8.94 7.97 -17.97
N ASP A 206 -9.88 8.67 -18.61
CA ASP A 206 -10.09 10.11 -18.47
C ASP A 206 -11.07 10.46 -17.33
N GLU A 207 -11.65 9.47 -16.64
CA GLU A 207 -12.56 9.71 -15.54
C GLU A 207 -11.80 10.18 -14.29
N VAL A 208 -12.23 11.30 -13.73
CA VAL A 208 -11.69 11.82 -12.46
C VAL A 208 -12.09 10.88 -11.32
N MET A 209 -11.11 10.16 -10.81
CA MET A 209 -11.28 9.09 -9.83
C MET A 209 -10.45 9.37 -8.58
N PRO A 210 -10.84 8.82 -7.41
CA PRO A 210 -10.10 9.02 -6.17
C PRO A 210 -8.70 8.40 -6.29
N LEU A 211 -7.70 9.14 -5.83
CA LEU A 211 -6.29 8.72 -5.85
C LEU A 211 -5.87 7.93 -4.61
N GLY A 212 -6.57 8.14 -3.48
CA GLY A 212 -6.01 7.81 -2.18
C GLY A 212 -4.61 8.40 -2.06
N SER A 213 -3.65 7.63 -1.53
CA SER A 213 -2.26 8.07 -1.37
C SER A 213 -1.42 8.22 -2.64
N ILE A 214 -1.98 8.04 -3.85
CA ILE A 214 -1.26 8.37 -5.11
C ILE A 214 -0.96 9.88 -5.19
N PHE A 215 -1.72 10.74 -4.48
CA PHE A 215 -1.44 12.18 -4.40
C PHE A 215 0.02 12.51 -4.01
N LYS A 216 0.67 11.61 -3.26
CA LYS A 216 2.04 11.77 -2.77
C LYS A 216 3.07 11.84 -3.91
N LEU A 217 2.71 11.41 -5.14
CA LEU A 217 3.52 11.65 -6.34
C LEU A 217 3.68 13.16 -6.62
N TYR A 218 2.61 13.95 -6.47
CA TYR A 218 2.68 15.40 -6.65
C TYR A 218 3.45 16.10 -5.52
N VAL A 219 3.37 15.59 -4.30
CA VAL A 219 4.21 16.06 -3.18
C VAL A 219 5.69 15.78 -3.46
N LEU A 220 6.00 14.60 -4.01
CA LEU A 220 7.37 14.26 -4.43
C LEU A 220 7.86 15.15 -5.58
N GLY A 221 6.98 15.50 -6.52
CA GLY A 221 7.30 16.45 -7.60
C GLY A 221 7.63 17.84 -7.07
N ALA A 222 6.80 18.38 -6.18
CA ALA A 222 7.06 19.67 -5.54
C ALA A 222 8.35 19.69 -4.72
N LEU A 223 8.65 18.58 -4.02
CA LEU A 223 9.91 18.41 -3.31
C LEU A 223 11.10 18.36 -4.27
N GLY A 224 10.97 17.61 -5.36
CA GLY A 224 12.01 17.49 -6.37
C GLY A 224 12.36 18.82 -7.03
N ASP A 225 11.35 19.64 -7.33
CA ASP A 225 11.54 21.01 -7.82
C ASP A 225 12.27 21.89 -6.80
N ALA A 226 11.85 21.86 -5.53
CA ALA A 226 12.49 22.62 -4.46
C ALA A 226 13.95 22.19 -4.24
N VAL A 227 14.24 20.89 -4.34
CA VAL A 227 15.60 20.34 -4.27
C VAL A 227 16.44 20.76 -5.47
N ALA A 228 15.90 20.67 -6.68
CA ALA A 228 16.59 21.10 -7.89
C ALA A 228 16.90 22.61 -7.90
N ALA A 229 16.04 23.41 -7.28
CA ALA A 229 16.25 24.84 -7.07
C ALA A 229 17.22 25.17 -5.91
N GLY A 230 17.65 24.18 -5.12
CA GLY A 230 18.54 24.37 -3.97
C GLY A 230 17.87 25.06 -2.78
N GLU A 231 16.53 25.04 -2.71
CA GLU A 231 15.75 25.65 -1.62
C GLU A 231 15.67 24.74 -0.40
N ILE A 232 15.74 23.42 -0.62
CA ILE A 232 15.80 22.39 0.42
C ILE A 232 16.74 21.26 -0.04
N GLY A 233 17.51 20.69 0.87
CA GLY A 233 18.43 19.58 0.61
C GLY A 233 17.88 18.25 1.12
N TRP A 234 18.28 17.14 0.49
CA TRP A 234 17.93 15.78 0.93
C TRP A 234 18.38 15.46 2.36
N ASP A 235 19.48 16.05 2.81
CA ASP A 235 20.05 15.85 4.15
C ASP A 235 19.57 16.90 5.16
N ASP A 236 18.72 17.84 4.74
CA ASP A 236 18.10 18.79 5.66
C ASP A 236 17.21 18.05 6.66
N THR A 237 17.15 18.58 7.88
CA THR A 237 16.44 17.95 8.99
C THR A 237 15.06 18.56 9.17
N LEU A 238 14.05 17.70 9.20
CA LEU A 238 12.67 18.04 9.56
C LEU A 238 12.38 17.59 10.99
N THR A 239 11.61 18.39 11.74
CA THR A 239 11.17 18.05 13.10
C THR A 239 9.76 17.49 13.05
N ILE A 240 9.54 16.34 13.68
CA ILE A 240 8.21 15.75 13.88
C ILE A 240 7.55 16.49 15.04
N THR A 241 6.46 17.20 14.78
CA THR A 241 5.66 17.90 15.79
C THR A 241 4.25 17.32 15.88
N ASP A 242 3.53 17.56 16.96
CA ASP A 242 2.19 16.96 17.15
C ASP A 242 1.13 17.52 16.19
N ASP A 243 1.33 18.74 15.68
CA ASP A 243 0.49 19.38 14.67
C ASP A 243 0.66 18.79 13.26
N VAL A 244 1.81 18.18 12.94
CA VAL A 244 2.04 17.52 11.63
C VAL A 244 1.85 16.00 11.66
N LYS A 245 1.70 15.41 12.85
CA LYS A 245 1.39 13.97 12.96
C LYS A 245 0.01 13.68 12.39
N SER A 246 -0.07 12.56 11.69
CA SER A 246 -1.26 12.04 11.03
C SER A 246 -1.55 10.58 11.43
N LEU A 247 -2.71 10.06 11.02
CA LEU A 247 -3.07 8.66 11.24
C LEU A 247 -2.31 7.73 10.25
N PRO A 248 -2.18 6.43 10.55
CA PRO A 248 -1.63 5.45 9.60
C PRO A 248 -2.31 5.50 8.22
N SER A 249 -1.68 5.04 7.14
CA SER A 249 -0.39 4.34 7.04
C SER A 249 0.84 5.17 7.40
N GLY A 250 1.91 4.49 7.84
CA GLY A 250 3.16 5.12 8.25
C GLY A 250 3.65 4.63 9.61
N GLU A 251 4.84 5.09 9.99
CA GLU A 251 5.44 4.85 11.30
C GLU A 251 5.94 6.13 12.00
N LEU A 252 6.11 7.26 11.29
CA LEU A 252 6.64 8.48 11.88
C LEU A 252 5.73 9.08 12.96
N GLN A 253 4.42 8.83 12.89
CA GLN A 253 3.46 9.22 13.93
C GLN A 253 3.78 8.60 15.30
N ASN A 254 4.42 7.43 15.32
CA ASN A 254 4.79 6.72 16.54
C ASN A 254 6.04 7.30 17.21
N ARG A 255 6.80 8.15 16.52
CA ARG A 255 7.99 8.78 17.10
C ARG A 255 7.58 9.88 18.10
N PRO A 256 8.32 10.09 19.19
CA PRO A 256 8.06 11.20 20.10
C PRO A 256 8.08 12.55 19.38
N SER A 257 7.20 13.45 19.79
CA SER A 257 7.23 14.86 19.34
C SER A 257 8.60 15.48 19.63
N GLY A 258 9.13 16.27 18.71
CA GLY A 258 10.49 16.81 18.75
C GLY A 258 11.58 15.88 18.20
N SER A 259 11.24 14.65 17.81
CA SER A 259 12.17 13.78 17.06
C SER A 259 12.43 14.38 15.67
N THR A 260 13.54 13.98 15.05
CA THR A 260 13.92 14.47 13.72
C THR A 260 14.04 13.36 12.69
N VAL A 261 13.88 13.73 11.41
CA VAL A 261 14.13 12.89 10.22
C VAL A 261 14.80 13.74 9.15
N THR A 262 15.52 13.12 8.22
CA THR A 262 15.99 13.83 7.02
C THR A 262 14.85 13.97 6.01
N VAL A 263 14.95 14.96 5.11
CA VAL A 263 14.05 15.11 3.97
C VAL A 263 14.03 13.82 3.12
N ARG A 264 15.19 13.20 2.91
CA ARG A 264 15.31 11.91 2.23
C ARG A 264 14.53 10.80 2.92
N GLU A 265 14.75 10.60 4.22
CA GLU A 265 14.04 9.58 4.99
C GLU A 265 12.52 9.80 4.97
N ALA A 266 12.07 11.06 5.06
CA ALA A 266 10.66 11.39 4.95
C ALA A 266 10.12 11.06 3.55
N ALA A 267 10.82 11.39 2.48
CA ALA A 267 10.39 11.08 1.11
C ALA A 267 10.36 9.58 0.82
N GLU A 268 11.38 8.84 1.26
CA GLU A 268 11.44 7.38 1.20
C GLU A 268 10.22 6.77 1.90
N LYS A 269 9.95 7.15 3.16
CA LYS A 269 8.79 6.65 3.92
C LYS A 269 7.44 7.08 3.33
N MET A 270 7.34 8.31 2.85
CA MET A 270 6.13 8.83 2.19
C MET A 270 5.76 7.96 0.99
N ILE A 271 6.73 7.47 0.23
CA ILE A 271 6.48 6.68 -0.97
C ILE A 271 6.37 5.19 -0.65
N SER A 272 7.38 4.60 0.00
CA SER A 272 7.51 3.14 0.14
C SER A 272 6.51 2.52 1.10
N ILE A 273 6.23 3.17 2.22
CA ILE A 273 5.23 2.70 3.20
C ILE A 273 4.01 3.62 3.29
N SER A 274 3.90 4.58 2.37
CA SER A 274 2.80 5.53 2.31
C SER A 274 2.63 6.35 3.60
N ASP A 275 3.72 6.71 4.27
CA ASP A 275 3.69 7.39 5.56
C ASP A 275 2.99 8.75 5.47
N ASN A 276 1.86 8.88 6.16
CA ASN A 276 1.01 10.06 6.17
C ASN A 276 1.64 11.23 6.93
N THR A 277 2.33 10.96 8.04
CA THR A 277 3.04 12.00 8.78
C THR A 277 4.21 12.53 7.95
N ALA A 278 4.93 11.65 7.25
CA ALA A 278 5.99 12.08 6.33
C ALA A 278 5.45 12.94 5.18
N ALA A 279 4.30 12.58 4.60
CA ALA A 279 3.64 13.38 3.57
C ALA A 279 3.28 14.78 4.07
N ASP A 280 2.62 14.87 5.23
CA ASP A 280 2.21 16.15 5.80
C ASP A 280 3.43 17.02 6.15
N MET A 281 4.47 16.42 6.75
CA MET A 281 5.75 17.11 7.01
C MET A 281 6.37 17.69 5.73
N LEU A 282 6.35 16.93 4.62
CA LEU A 282 6.89 17.40 3.34
C LEU A 282 6.04 18.50 2.72
N ILE A 283 4.70 18.39 2.77
CA ILE A 283 3.78 19.45 2.34
C ILE A 283 4.05 20.75 3.11
N HIS A 284 4.24 20.66 4.44
CA HIS A 284 4.59 21.82 5.26
C HIS A 284 5.97 22.40 4.91
N ALA A 285 6.95 21.54 4.64
CA ALA A 285 8.32 21.97 4.32
C ALA A 285 8.40 22.72 2.98
N VAL A 286 7.72 22.24 1.93
CA VAL A 286 7.75 22.89 0.61
C VAL A 286 6.68 23.98 0.46
N GLY A 287 5.60 23.89 1.23
CA GLY A 287 4.44 24.78 1.16
C GLY A 287 3.36 24.27 0.19
N ARG A 288 2.10 24.36 0.61
CA ARG A 288 0.93 23.86 -0.15
C ARG A 288 0.84 24.45 -1.56
N ASP A 289 1.06 25.76 -1.71
CA ASP A 289 1.00 26.43 -3.01
C ASP A 289 2.01 25.85 -4.02
N ARG A 290 3.16 25.35 -3.55
CA ARG A 290 4.14 24.67 -4.42
C ARG A 290 3.67 23.29 -4.83
N VAL A 291 2.99 22.55 -3.95
CA VAL A 291 2.35 21.28 -4.30
C VAL A 291 1.25 21.50 -5.33
N GLU A 292 0.42 22.52 -5.14
CA GLU A 292 -0.63 22.91 -6.10
C GLU A 292 -0.06 23.38 -7.45
N ALA A 293 1.11 24.02 -7.46
CA ALA A 293 1.83 24.36 -8.69
C ALA A 293 2.42 23.12 -9.37
N ALA A 294 2.97 22.17 -8.60
CA ALA A 294 3.51 20.92 -9.12
C ALA A 294 2.43 20.07 -9.81
N VAL A 295 1.20 20.02 -9.28
CA VAL A 295 0.06 19.35 -9.95
C VAL A 295 -0.08 19.81 -11.40
N ARG A 296 -0.09 21.13 -11.63
CA ARG A 296 -0.19 21.72 -12.98
C ARG A 296 1.05 21.44 -13.82
N ALA A 297 2.24 21.58 -13.22
CA ALA A 297 3.51 21.39 -13.91
C ALA A 297 3.73 19.93 -14.35
N MET A 298 3.16 18.98 -13.61
CA MET A 298 3.21 17.55 -13.88
C MET A 298 2.14 17.08 -14.87
N GLY A 299 1.38 18.00 -15.47
CA GLY A 299 0.49 17.69 -16.60
C GLY A 299 -0.92 17.25 -16.21
N ASP A 300 -1.37 17.56 -14.99
CA ASP A 300 -2.75 17.32 -14.58
C ASP A 300 -3.71 18.27 -15.35
N GLU A 301 -4.70 17.70 -16.04
CA GLU A 301 -5.65 18.44 -16.87
C GLU A 301 -6.80 19.05 -16.05
N ASN A 302 -7.02 18.58 -14.82
CA ASN A 302 -8.05 19.07 -13.92
C ASN A 302 -7.50 19.44 -12.52
N PRO A 303 -6.57 20.42 -12.44
CA PRO A 303 -5.91 20.76 -11.18
C PRO A 303 -6.89 21.25 -10.11
N GLY A 304 -8.07 21.73 -10.52
CA GLY A 304 -9.18 22.10 -9.64
C GLY A 304 -9.65 20.98 -8.71
N ALA A 305 -9.48 19.72 -9.10
CA ALA A 305 -9.82 18.56 -8.30
C ALA A 305 -8.79 18.26 -7.17
N LEU A 306 -7.64 18.94 -7.22
CA LEU A 306 -6.54 18.84 -6.26
C LEU A 306 -6.24 20.18 -5.57
N THR A 307 -7.02 21.24 -5.83
CA THR A 307 -6.87 22.57 -5.21
C THR A 307 -8.14 23.02 -4.47
N PRO A 308 -8.03 23.46 -3.20
CA PRO A 308 -6.82 23.47 -2.39
C PRO A 308 -6.36 22.05 -2.05
N PHE A 309 -5.05 21.81 -1.96
CA PHE A 309 -4.48 20.46 -1.83
C PHE A 309 -4.44 20.00 -0.37
N PRO A 310 -5.35 19.13 0.12
CA PRO A 310 -5.40 18.81 1.55
C PRO A 310 -4.19 17.99 2.01
N THR A 311 -3.85 18.11 3.29
CA THR A 311 -2.97 17.18 4.01
C THR A 311 -3.76 15.93 4.42
N THR A 312 -3.06 14.88 4.83
CA THR A 312 -3.72 13.68 5.34
C THR A 312 -4.40 13.92 6.68
N ARG A 313 -3.80 14.74 7.56
CA ARG A 313 -4.43 15.18 8.80
C ARG A 313 -5.76 15.88 8.55
N GLU A 314 -5.80 16.83 7.60
CA GLU A 314 -7.02 17.55 7.24
C GLU A 314 -8.10 16.61 6.67
N LEU A 315 -7.70 15.67 5.80
CA LEU A 315 -8.59 14.61 5.31
C LEU A 315 -9.26 13.86 6.46
N PHE A 316 -8.48 13.40 7.45
CA PHE A 316 -9.02 12.61 8.55
C PHE A 316 -9.97 13.40 9.44
N ILE A 317 -9.60 14.64 9.78
CA ILE A 317 -10.42 15.54 10.60
C ILE A 317 -11.73 15.90 9.91
N ILE A 318 -11.67 16.27 8.62
CA ILE A 318 -12.87 16.67 7.88
C ILE A 318 -13.73 15.44 7.56
N GLY A 319 -13.15 14.31 7.19
CA GLY A 319 -13.88 13.12 6.78
C GLY A 319 -14.56 12.39 7.95
N TRP A 320 -13.88 12.29 9.09
CA TRP A 320 -14.29 11.42 10.22
C TRP A 320 -14.07 12.03 11.61
N GLY A 321 -13.80 13.34 11.69
CA GLY A 321 -13.80 14.06 12.95
C GLY A 321 -15.22 14.20 13.54
N PRO A 322 -15.34 14.64 14.80
CA PRO A 322 -16.62 14.71 15.51
C PRO A 322 -17.52 15.86 15.03
N ASP A 323 -17.01 16.76 14.19
CA ASP A 323 -17.70 17.92 13.66
C ASP A 323 -18.15 17.67 12.21
N PRO A 324 -19.36 17.12 11.98
CA PRO A 324 -19.83 16.81 10.63
C PRO A 324 -20.05 18.06 9.77
N SER A 325 -20.04 19.26 10.37
CA SER A 325 -20.22 20.50 9.61
C SER A 325 -19.01 20.81 8.70
N LEU A 326 -17.80 20.35 9.07
CA LEU A 326 -16.62 20.51 8.22
C LEU A 326 -16.79 19.74 6.91
N ARG A 327 -17.21 18.47 7.00
CA ARG A 327 -17.50 17.63 5.84
C ARG A 327 -18.61 18.21 4.97
N GLN A 328 -19.71 18.63 5.61
CA GLN A 328 -20.85 19.20 4.90
C GLN A 328 -20.47 20.47 4.14
N ARG A 329 -19.77 21.41 4.78
CA ARG A 329 -19.31 22.64 4.11
C ARG A 329 -18.33 22.37 2.98
N TRP A 330 -17.43 21.40 3.15
CA TRP A 330 -16.52 20.99 2.08
C TRP A 330 -17.28 20.53 0.83
N ALA A 331 -18.30 19.69 1.02
CA ALA A 331 -19.14 19.18 -0.06
C ALA A 331 -19.98 20.30 -0.69
N ASP A 332 -20.67 21.09 0.13
CA ASP A 332 -21.53 22.20 -0.29
C ASP A 332 -20.76 23.32 -1.03
N ALA A 333 -19.44 23.43 -0.80
CA ALA A 333 -18.60 24.38 -1.52
C ALA A 333 -18.62 24.16 -3.04
N ALA A 334 -18.96 22.95 -3.52
CA ALA A 334 -19.13 22.66 -4.94
C ALA A 334 -20.34 23.39 -5.58
N ASP A 335 -21.32 23.81 -4.78
CA ASP A 335 -22.51 24.53 -5.23
C ASP A 335 -22.32 26.07 -5.22
N LEU A 336 -21.13 26.55 -4.87
CA LEU A 336 -20.81 27.98 -4.86
C LEU A 336 -20.71 28.57 -6.28
N PRO A 337 -20.92 29.89 -6.45
CA PRO A 337 -21.13 30.50 -7.76
C PRO A 337 -19.97 30.41 -8.75
N ASP A 338 -18.74 30.26 -8.24
CA ASP A 338 -17.53 30.18 -9.04
C ASP A 338 -16.41 29.44 -8.29
N ALA A 339 -15.39 29.01 -9.05
CA ALA A 339 -14.27 28.24 -8.52
C ALA A 339 -13.46 29.00 -7.46
N SER A 340 -13.39 30.34 -7.52
CA SER A 340 -12.68 31.13 -6.51
C SER A 340 -13.42 31.13 -5.19
N ALA A 341 -14.76 31.18 -5.20
CA ALA A 341 -15.59 31.04 -4.01
C ALA A 341 -15.50 29.63 -3.42
N THR A 342 -15.54 28.59 -4.26
CA THR A 342 -15.32 27.19 -3.86
C THR A 342 -13.97 27.02 -3.18
N GLU A 343 -12.90 27.51 -3.79
CA GLU A 343 -11.55 27.42 -3.24
C GLU A 343 -11.44 28.17 -1.91
N ALA A 344 -12.00 29.38 -1.82
CA ALA A 344 -11.97 30.18 -0.59
C ALA A 344 -12.69 29.48 0.58
N GLU A 345 -13.87 28.90 0.34
CA GLU A 345 -14.59 28.14 1.37
C GLU A 345 -13.81 26.89 1.78
N ARG A 346 -13.31 26.11 0.80
CA ARG A 346 -12.51 24.92 1.12
C ARG A 346 -11.25 25.27 1.90
N ARG A 347 -10.53 26.35 1.56
CA ARG A 347 -9.37 26.83 2.34
C ARG A 347 -9.78 27.25 3.76
N ALA A 348 -10.95 27.85 3.95
CA ALA A 348 -11.45 28.19 5.28
C ALA A 348 -11.78 26.92 6.10
N VAL A 349 -12.35 25.89 5.47
CA VAL A 349 -12.60 24.58 6.10
C VAL A 349 -11.28 23.91 6.49
N LEU A 350 -10.25 23.91 5.63
CA LEU A 350 -8.93 23.37 5.94
C LEU A 350 -8.29 24.09 7.15
N ALA A 351 -8.29 25.43 7.13
CA ALA A 351 -7.74 26.22 8.24
C ALA A 351 -8.48 25.98 9.57
N GLU A 352 -9.78 25.68 9.53
CA GLU A 352 -10.53 25.30 10.72
C GLU A 352 -10.20 23.87 11.18
N ALA A 353 -10.01 22.93 10.24
CA ALA A 353 -9.62 21.56 10.54
C ALA A 353 -8.26 21.50 11.26
N ASP A 354 -7.31 22.36 10.90
CA ASP A 354 -6.00 22.47 11.58
C ASP A 354 -6.09 22.81 13.07
N THR A 355 -7.23 23.36 13.53
CA THR A 355 -7.46 23.66 14.96
C THR A 355 -8.00 22.47 15.76
N ARG A 356 -8.34 21.35 15.11
CA ARG A 356 -8.93 20.16 15.74
C ARG A 356 -7.87 19.10 16.06
N SER A 357 -8.21 18.21 17.00
CA SER A 357 -7.36 17.08 17.36
C SER A 357 -7.67 15.85 16.50
N LEU A 358 -6.64 15.10 16.12
CA LEU A 358 -6.82 13.78 15.52
C LEU A 358 -7.27 12.72 16.53
N ASP A 359 -7.04 12.95 17.82
CA ASP A 359 -7.50 12.04 18.88
C ASP A 359 -9.03 11.94 18.94
N ASP A 360 -9.73 12.92 18.37
CA ASP A 360 -11.19 12.95 18.30
C ASP A 360 -11.75 12.22 17.06
N VAL A 361 -10.90 11.71 16.17
CA VAL A 361 -11.33 10.95 14.98
C VAL A 361 -11.80 9.55 15.40
N ASP A 362 -13.02 9.20 14.99
CA ASP A 362 -13.58 7.88 15.24
C ASP A 362 -13.00 6.85 14.25
N LEU A 363 -12.01 6.09 14.70
CA LEU A 363 -11.34 5.06 13.89
C LEU A 363 -12.29 3.95 13.43
N GLN A 364 -13.34 3.66 14.21
CA GLN A 364 -14.33 2.66 13.82
C GLN A 364 -15.19 3.19 12.67
N GLN A 365 -15.67 4.42 12.77
CA GLN A 365 -16.40 5.06 11.67
C GLN A 365 -15.54 5.23 10.43
N LEU A 366 -14.25 5.57 10.61
CA LEU A 366 -13.30 5.61 9.51
C LEU A 366 -13.33 4.30 8.74
N MET A 367 -13.12 3.16 9.40
CA MET A 367 -13.10 1.86 8.69
C MET A 367 -14.40 1.49 7.98
N GLN A 368 -15.55 1.97 8.47
CA GLN A 368 -16.87 1.56 8.01
C GLN A 368 -17.52 2.53 7.02
N THR A 369 -17.06 3.78 6.94
CA THR A 369 -17.75 4.86 6.24
C THR A 369 -16.92 5.39 5.08
N PRO A 370 -17.15 4.88 3.85
CA PRO A 370 -16.61 5.49 2.65
C PRO A 370 -16.98 6.97 2.52
N LEU A 371 -16.05 7.75 1.99
CA LEU A 371 -16.33 9.12 1.55
C LEU A 371 -17.06 9.07 0.21
N GLY A 372 -18.13 9.85 0.07
CA GLY A 372 -18.96 9.96 -1.12
C GLY A 372 -18.27 10.75 -2.24
N ALA A 373 -18.96 10.86 -3.38
CA ALA A 373 -18.52 11.76 -4.44
C ALA A 373 -18.72 13.22 -4.00
N GLY A 374 -17.66 14.03 -4.06
CA GLY A 374 -17.68 15.44 -3.64
C GLY A 374 -17.17 15.71 -2.22
N ASP A 375 -16.97 14.66 -1.42
CA ASP A 375 -16.28 14.75 -0.13
C ASP A 375 -14.79 15.07 -0.31
N ILE A 376 -14.13 15.42 0.81
CA ILE A 376 -12.69 15.67 0.84
C ILE A 376 -11.90 14.47 0.32
N GLY A 377 -10.86 14.75 -0.47
CA GLY A 377 -10.00 13.76 -1.07
C GLY A 377 -9.09 14.36 -2.12
N TRP A 378 -8.31 13.49 -2.76
CA TRP A 378 -7.50 13.81 -3.92
C TRP A 378 -8.05 13.03 -5.11
N TYR A 379 -8.31 13.73 -6.21
CA TYR A 379 -8.94 13.15 -7.38
C TYR A 379 -8.20 13.58 -8.64
N ALA A 380 -7.89 12.63 -9.51
CA ALA A 380 -7.35 12.86 -10.84
C ALA A 380 -7.69 11.66 -11.72
N SER A 381 -7.53 11.81 -13.04
CA SER A 381 -7.74 10.70 -13.98
C SER A 381 -6.54 9.75 -14.00
N ALA A 382 -6.72 8.56 -14.56
CA ALA A 382 -5.61 7.62 -14.74
C ALA A 382 -4.56 8.19 -15.70
N GLN A 383 -5.00 8.98 -16.67
CA GLN A 383 -4.12 9.71 -17.60
C GLN A 383 -3.26 10.76 -16.86
N ASP A 384 -3.84 11.53 -15.94
CA ASP A 384 -3.09 12.50 -15.12
C ASP A 384 -2.03 11.81 -14.26
N VAL A 385 -2.36 10.66 -13.68
CA VAL A 385 -1.41 9.83 -12.91
C VAL A 385 -0.28 9.31 -13.80
N CYS A 386 -0.57 8.99 -15.07
CA CYS A 386 0.48 8.64 -16.03
C CYS A 386 1.45 9.80 -16.27
N HIS A 387 0.94 11.01 -16.52
CA HIS A 387 1.77 12.20 -16.66
C HIS A 387 2.60 12.46 -15.40
N ALA A 388 2.03 12.26 -14.21
CA ALA A 388 2.74 12.42 -12.95
C ALA A 388 3.95 11.47 -12.82
N HIS A 389 3.80 10.20 -13.20
CA HIS A 389 4.92 9.25 -13.23
C HIS A 389 6.00 9.66 -14.22
N VAL A 390 5.63 10.04 -15.45
CA VAL A 390 6.59 10.48 -16.47
C VAL A 390 7.33 11.74 -16.04
N ALA A 391 6.62 12.73 -15.47
CA ALA A 391 7.20 13.96 -14.96
C ALA A 391 8.26 13.69 -13.87
N LEU A 392 8.01 12.75 -12.95
CA LEU A 392 8.96 12.37 -11.92
C LEU A 392 10.22 11.70 -12.49
N GLN A 393 10.09 10.84 -13.50
CA GLN A 393 11.25 10.22 -14.15
C GLN A 393 12.11 11.25 -14.89
N ARG A 394 11.47 12.19 -15.59
CA ARG A 394 12.16 13.29 -16.29
C ARG A 394 12.86 14.22 -15.32
N MET A 395 12.22 14.53 -14.19
CA MET A 395 12.82 15.32 -13.13
C MET A 395 14.07 14.64 -12.57
N ALA A 396 13.98 13.33 -12.29
CA ALA A 396 15.11 12.54 -11.82
C ALA A 396 16.27 12.49 -12.84
N ALA A 397 15.96 12.42 -14.14
CA ALA A 397 16.97 12.40 -15.20
C ALA A 397 17.56 13.78 -15.52
N GLY A 398 16.78 14.86 -15.33
CA GLY A 398 17.13 16.22 -15.72
C GLY A 398 18.04 16.97 -14.73
N SER A 399 18.22 16.46 -13.51
CA SER A 399 19.03 17.10 -12.47
C SER A 399 19.67 16.10 -11.52
N ASP A 400 20.99 16.18 -11.32
CA ASP A 400 21.72 15.38 -10.33
C ASP A 400 21.15 15.56 -8.91
N ALA A 401 20.62 16.76 -8.60
CA ALA A 401 20.01 17.04 -7.31
C ALA A 401 18.69 16.27 -7.15
N ALA A 402 17.91 16.07 -8.21
CA ALA A 402 16.64 15.36 -8.19
C ALA A 402 16.74 13.86 -8.49
N ALA A 403 17.90 13.37 -8.94
CA ALA A 403 18.17 11.97 -9.25
C ALA A 403 17.70 10.94 -8.19
N PRO A 404 17.72 11.22 -6.87
CA PRO A 404 17.20 10.28 -5.86
C PRO A 404 15.73 9.88 -6.01
N ILE A 405 14.89 10.69 -6.68
CA ILE A 405 13.47 10.41 -6.91
C ILE A 405 13.26 9.03 -7.54
N ARG A 406 14.09 8.66 -8.52
CA ARG A 406 13.99 7.36 -9.21
C ARG A 406 14.16 6.18 -8.24
N GLY A 407 15.08 6.30 -7.29
CA GLY A 407 15.33 5.28 -6.27
C GLY A 407 14.21 5.21 -5.23
N ILE A 408 13.71 6.38 -4.78
CA ILE A 408 12.60 6.50 -3.82
C ILE A 408 11.34 5.79 -4.35
N LEU A 409 11.01 5.99 -5.63
CA LEU A 409 9.85 5.36 -6.27
C LEU A 409 9.97 3.83 -6.41
N ALA A 410 11.19 3.29 -6.41
CA ALA A 410 11.45 1.87 -6.62
C ALA A 410 11.68 1.07 -5.33
N GLU A 411 11.56 1.69 -4.16
CA GLU A 411 11.79 1.00 -2.89
C GLU A 411 10.77 -0.10 -2.59
N ASN A 412 9.53 0.10 -3.05
CA ASN A 412 8.43 -0.85 -2.89
C ASN A 412 7.76 -1.05 -4.26
N PRO A 413 7.81 -2.23 -4.88
CA PRO A 413 7.20 -2.48 -6.18
C PRO A 413 5.67 -2.66 -6.13
N GLY A 414 5.07 -2.81 -4.94
CA GLY A 414 3.62 -2.94 -4.75
C GLY A 414 3.01 -4.30 -5.14
N VAL A 415 3.73 -5.09 -5.94
CA VAL A 415 3.38 -6.46 -6.35
C VAL A 415 4.55 -7.41 -6.09
N GLN A 416 4.32 -8.71 -6.23
CA GLN A 416 5.43 -9.68 -6.27
C GLN A 416 6.31 -9.45 -7.51
N ASP A 417 7.55 -9.95 -7.46
CA ASP A 417 8.49 -9.82 -8.57
C ASP A 417 7.86 -10.33 -9.88
N VAL A 418 7.96 -9.51 -10.91
CA VAL A 418 7.48 -9.79 -12.26
C VAL A 418 8.71 -9.95 -13.16
N ASP A 419 8.82 -11.10 -13.82
CA ASP A 419 9.91 -11.38 -14.75
C ASP A 419 9.88 -10.39 -15.93
N GLY A 420 11.07 -10.00 -16.43
CA GLY A 420 11.21 -9.13 -17.62
C GLY A 420 11.18 -7.62 -17.35
N LEU A 421 11.06 -7.21 -16.08
CA LEU A 421 11.09 -5.80 -15.68
C LEU A 421 12.44 -5.43 -15.02
N GLU A 422 13.18 -4.48 -15.61
CA GLU A 422 14.42 -3.95 -15.04
C GLU A 422 14.18 -2.88 -13.96
N TYR A 423 13.08 -2.14 -14.08
CA TYR A 423 12.73 -1.07 -13.16
C TYR A 423 11.23 -1.05 -12.89
N VAL A 424 10.86 -0.82 -11.63
CA VAL A 424 9.47 -0.68 -11.19
C VAL A 424 9.39 0.50 -10.22
N ALA A 425 8.74 1.58 -10.64
CA ALA A 425 8.22 2.62 -9.76
C ALA A 425 6.79 2.26 -9.35
N TYR A 426 6.41 2.52 -8.10
CA TYR A 426 5.05 2.25 -7.64
C TYR A 426 4.55 3.28 -6.63
N LYS A 427 3.25 3.56 -6.73
CA LYS A 427 2.49 4.14 -5.63
C LYS A 427 1.07 3.60 -5.61
N GLY A 428 0.66 3.07 -4.45
CA GLY A 428 -0.72 2.71 -4.14
C GLY A 428 -1.43 3.75 -3.28
N GLY A 429 -2.76 3.65 -3.24
CA GLY A 429 -3.62 4.48 -2.42
C GLY A 429 -4.89 3.74 -2.00
N SER A 430 -5.28 3.90 -0.73
CA SER A 430 -6.53 3.34 -0.23
C SER A 430 -7.14 4.25 0.82
N THR A 431 -8.45 4.37 0.77
CA THR A 431 -9.31 4.87 1.85
C THR A 431 -10.57 3.98 1.88
N PRO A 432 -11.41 4.02 2.91
CA PRO A 432 -12.65 3.23 2.93
C PRO A 432 -13.45 3.41 1.62
N GLY A 433 -13.70 2.30 0.93
CA GLY A 433 -14.38 2.26 -0.37
C GLY A 433 -13.56 2.71 -1.58
N ARG A 434 -12.30 3.15 -1.41
CA ARG A 434 -11.42 3.58 -2.50
C ARG A 434 -10.14 2.75 -2.54
N LEU A 435 -9.73 2.33 -3.72
CA LEU A 435 -8.49 1.59 -3.94
C LEU A 435 -7.84 2.06 -5.24
N ALA A 436 -6.54 2.30 -5.25
CA ALA A 436 -5.82 2.68 -6.45
C ALA A 436 -4.39 2.15 -6.41
N GLY A 437 -3.83 1.91 -7.59
CA GLY A 437 -2.44 1.54 -7.78
C GLY A 437 -1.91 2.13 -9.08
N SER A 438 -0.67 2.57 -9.06
CA SER A 438 0.00 3.14 -10.22
C SER A 438 1.44 2.67 -10.28
N TRP A 439 1.88 2.32 -11.49
CA TRP A 439 3.23 1.87 -11.77
C TRP A 439 3.76 2.59 -13.00
N LEU A 440 5.06 2.87 -12.97
CA LEU A 440 5.85 3.04 -14.19
C LEU A 440 6.91 1.96 -14.20
N VAL A 441 6.96 1.18 -15.27
CA VAL A 441 7.91 0.07 -15.42
C VAL A 441 8.78 0.28 -16.64
N THR A 442 9.99 -0.27 -16.60
CA THR A 442 10.89 -0.36 -17.76
C THR A 442 11.21 -1.83 -17.99
N GLY A 443 10.93 -2.33 -19.19
CA GLY A 443 11.20 -3.71 -19.58
C GLY A 443 12.68 -3.95 -19.92
N ASP A 444 13.06 -5.21 -20.13
CA ASP A 444 14.40 -5.62 -20.55
C ASP A 444 14.81 -5.06 -21.93
N ASP A 445 13.85 -4.63 -22.75
CA ASP A 445 14.08 -3.95 -24.02
C ASP A 445 14.39 -2.45 -23.86
N GLY A 446 14.21 -1.90 -22.66
CA GLY A 446 14.39 -0.49 -22.32
C GLY A 446 13.15 0.37 -22.54
N ASP A 447 12.06 -0.19 -23.07
CA ASP A 447 10.81 0.55 -23.25
C ASP A 447 10.12 0.73 -21.89
N SER A 448 9.47 1.88 -21.72
CA SER A 448 8.77 2.22 -20.48
C SER A 448 7.27 2.23 -20.68
N HIS A 449 6.56 1.72 -19.69
CA HIS A 449 5.09 1.65 -19.69
C HIS A 449 4.55 2.12 -18.35
N VAL A 450 3.30 2.57 -18.36
CA VAL A 450 2.55 2.94 -17.15
C VAL A 450 1.31 2.07 -17.06
N LEU A 451 1.04 1.58 -15.83
CA LEU A 451 -0.21 0.93 -15.46
C LEU A 451 -0.85 1.72 -14.33
N VAL A 452 -2.11 2.12 -14.47
CA VAL A 452 -2.87 2.77 -13.41
C VAL A 452 -4.22 2.10 -13.30
N PHE A 453 -4.62 1.76 -12.08
CA PHE A 453 -6.01 1.43 -11.77
C PHE A 453 -6.52 2.31 -10.63
N GLN A 454 -7.80 2.65 -10.70
CA GLN A 454 -8.52 3.36 -9.64
C GLN A 454 -9.89 2.73 -9.44
N MET A 455 -10.32 2.63 -8.19
CA MET A 455 -11.59 2.03 -7.80
C MET A 455 -12.31 2.88 -6.77
N ALA A 456 -13.62 2.95 -6.95
CA ALA A 456 -14.51 3.68 -6.07
C ALA A 456 -15.80 2.89 -5.84
N SER A 457 -16.11 2.64 -4.57
CA SER A 457 -17.34 2.03 -4.10
C SER A 457 -17.91 2.85 -2.95
N ASP A 458 -19.24 2.84 -2.82
CA ASP A 458 -19.95 3.45 -1.69
C ASP A 458 -19.97 2.51 -0.47
N GLU A 459 -19.47 1.29 -0.63
CA GLU A 459 -19.25 0.30 0.42
C GLU A 459 -17.74 0.05 0.58
N PRO A 460 -17.25 -0.33 1.78
CA PRO A 460 -15.86 -0.71 1.97
C PRO A 460 -15.40 -1.79 0.97
N ILE A 461 -14.14 -1.70 0.55
CA ILE A 461 -13.46 -2.74 -0.23
C ILE A 461 -12.53 -3.48 0.74
N GLY A 462 -12.89 -4.72 1.06
CA GLY A 462 -12.17 -5.55 2.02
C GLY A 462 -10.78 -5.96 1.54
N VAL A 463 -9.93 -6.39 2.47
CA VAL A 463 -8.51 -6.67 2.16
C VAL A 463 -8.34 -7.83 1.19
N ILE A 464 -9.25 -8.81 1.16
CA ILE A 464 -9.17 -9.95 0.23
C ILE A 464 -9.44 -9.46 -1.21
N GLU A 465 -10.40 -8.56 -1.40
CA GLU A 465 -10.67 -7.92 -2.68
C GLU A 465 -9.50 -7.04 -3.13
N GLN A 466 -8.90 -6.29 -2.21
CA GLN A 466 -7.70 -5.50 -2.53
C GLN A 466 -6.57 -6.40 -3.02
N ASN A 467 -6.29 -7.49 -2.28
CA ASN A 467 -5.27 -8.46 -2.66
C ASN A 467 -5.56 -9.11 -4.03
N TYR A 468 -6.83 -9.39 -4.32
CA TYR A 468 -7.27 -9.96 -5.60
C TYR A 468 -6.98 -9.01 -6.75
N VAL A 469 -7.34 -7.73 -6.58
CA VAL A 469 -7.06 -6.67 -7.56
C VAL A 469 -5.57 -6.51 -7.79
N PHE A 470 -4.76 -6.43 -6.72
CA PHE A 470 -3.31 -6.33 -6.87
C PHE A 470 -2.69 -7.56 -7.55
N GLY A 471 -3.24 -8.76 -7.33
CA GLY A 471 -2.85 -9.95 -8.08
C GLY A 471 -3.16 -9.85 -9.58
N LEU A 472 -4.31 -9.28 -9.95
CA LEU A 472 -4.64 -9.00 -11.35
C LEU A 472 -3.66 -7.96 -11.95
N MET A 473 -3.28 -6.93 -11.19
CA MET A 473 -2.29 -5.95 -11.65
C MET A 473 -0.92 -6.57 -11.86
N GLY A 474 -0.49 -7.50 -11.00
CA GLY A 474 0.75 -8.25 -11.21
C GLY A 474 0.79 -8.98 -12.55
N ARG A 475 -0.35 -9.51 -13.01
CA ARG A 475 -0.47 -10.14 -14.34
C ARG A 475 -0.44 -9.13 -15.46
N ALA A 476 -1.13 -8.01 -15.28
CA ALA A 476 -1.12 -6.90 -16.24
C ALA A 476 0.31 -6.39 -16.47
N LEU A 477 1.10 -6.26 -15.39
CA LEU A 477 2.50 -5.86 -15.46
C LEU A 477 3.36 -6.88 -16.21
N GLY A 478 3.08 -8.18 -16.04
CA GLY A 478 3.74 -9.24 -16.81
C GLY A 478 3.47 -9.22 -18.31
N MET A 479 2.56 -8.37 -18.79
CA MET A 479 2.33 -8.14 -20.23
C MET A 479 3.31 -7.13 -20.84
N PHE A 480 4.08 -6.40 -20.01
CA PHE A 480 5.11 -5.45 -20.42
C PHE A 480 6.54 -6.00 -20.32
N GLY A 481 6.73 -7.16 -19.69
CA GLY A 481 8.03 -7.82 -19.51
C GLY A 481 8.42 -8.74 -20.64
#